data_AF-A0A2D9TED6-F1
#
_entry.id   AF-A0A2D9TED6-F1
#
_cell.length_a   1.000
_cell.length_b   1.000
_cell.length_c   1.000
_cell.angle_alpha   90.00
_cell.angle_beta   90.00
_cell.angle_gamma   90.00
#
_symmetry.space_group_name_H-M   'P 1'
#
loop_
_entity.id
_entity.type
_entity.pdbx_description
1 polymer ?
#
loop_
_entity_poly.entity_id
_entity_poly.type
_entity_poly.pdbx_seq_one_letter_code
_entity_poly.pdbx_strand_id
1 'polypeptide(L)'
;MRALSLSLLMFSLACGDDGRRGGDAPVDFGPPEPLDGSVADAAVSPDLGPRDAGSPAAEVDLTFGGTCAPRFDGDVVVVRNAESIAISATDGGALEGSVQLDLDGAGSTETLSSQHRVDTAQVVNVITDTTWTNLAMDSGSVLGGSAPDPIAGTLTIADYRPADGVLDVTFAGVVLQNPSDGSLCEVDGRLRTFRLSF
;
A
#
# COMPACT_ATOMS: atom_id res chain seq x y z
N MET A 1 -14.05 -18.27 32.61
CA MET A 1 -12.64 -17.83 32.77
C MET A 1 -11.79 -18.66 31.82
N ARG A 2 -11.47 -18.12 30.64
CA ARG A 2 -10.59 -18.77 29.66
C ARG A 2 -9.44 -17.80 29.39
N ALA A 3 -8.22 -18.26 29.64
CA ALA A 3 -7.00 -17.48 29.48
C ALA A 3 -6.67 -17.35 27.99
N LEU A 4 -6.55 -16.11 27.50
CA LEU A 4 -5.99 -15.79 26.19
C LEU A 4 -4.49 -15.56 26.37
N SER A 5 -3.72 -16.42 25.70
CA SER A 5 -2.26 -16.38 25.65
C SER A 5 -1.84 -15.27 24.67
N LEU A 6 -1.28 -14.19 25.20
CA LEU A 6 -0.74 -13.06 24.45
C LEU A 6 0.64 -13.45 23.90
N SER A 7 0.75 -13.71 22.60
CA SER A 7 2.05 -13.96 21.96
C SER A 7 2.64 -12.64 21.50
N LEU A 8 3.65 -12.20 22.24
CA LEU A 8 4.50 -11.04 21.99
C LEU A 8 5.54 -11.42 20.93
N LEU A 9 5.46 -10.87 19.72
CA LEU A 9 6.52 -11.03 18.70
C LEU A 9 7.62 -9.99 18.95
N MET A 10 8.74 -10.47 19.50
CA MET A 10 9.99 -9.73 19.63
C MET A 10 10.68 -9.64 18.26
N PHE A 11 10.91 -8.43 17.77
CA PHE A 11 11.88 -8.16 16.68
C PHE A 11 13.29 -8.15 17.27
N SER A 12 14.15 -9.07 16.83
CA SER A 12 15.60 -9.01 17.04
C SER A 12 16.31 -8.63 15.74
N LEU A 13 16.74 -7.37 15.64
CA LEU A 13 17.90 -7.00 14.83
C LEU A 13 19.15 -7.46 15.57
N ALA A 14 19.95 -8.33 14.95
CA ALA A 14 21.32 -8.61 15.37
C ALA A 14 22.25 -8.53 14.15
N CYS A 15 22.96 -7.41 14.05
CA CYS A 15 24.27 -7.33 13.40
C CYS A 15 25.24 -8.24 14.17
N GLY A 16 25.99 -9.07 13.47
CA GLY A 16 27.06 -9.90 14.03
C GLY A 16 28.12 -10.16 12.98
N ASP A 17 29.10 -9.26 12.95
CA ASP A 17 30.39 -9.34 12.26
C ASP A 17 31.26 -10.42 12.93
N ASP A 18 31.85 -11.34 12.16
CA ASP A 18 32.94 -12.21 12.63
C ASP A 18 33.77 -12.70 11.44
N GLY A 19 34.90 -12.04 11.22
CA GLY A 19 35.96 -12.52 10.34
C GLY A 19 36.82 -13.60 10.99
N ARG A 20 37.47 -14.44 10.15
CA ARG A 20 38.94 -14.67 10.16
C ARG A 20 39.42 -15.70 9.12
N ARG A 21 40.37 -15.22 8.31
CA ARG A 21 41.69 -15.78 7.92
C ARG A 21 41.80 -17.19 7.30
N GLY A 22 42.42 -17.22 6.12
CA GLY A 22 43.40 -18.25 5.75
C GLY A 22 43.79 -18.24 4.27
N GLY A 23 45.07 -18.00 3.96
CA GLY A 23 45.68 -18.47 2.70
C GLY A 23 46.39 -17.41 1.86
N ASP A 24 47.71 -17.31 2.03
CA ASP A 24 48.65 -16.52 1.22
C ASP A 24 48.73 -16.94 -0.26
N ALA A 25 48.80 -15.95 -1.15
CA ALA A 25 49.65 -15.99 -2.33
C ALA A 25 50.09 -14.54 -2.67
N PRO A 26 51.39 -14.24 -2.81
CA PRO A 26 51.83 -12.93 -3.28
C PRO A 26 51.59 -12.82 -4.79
N VAL A 27 50.67 -11.95 -5.18
CA VAL A 27 50.50 -11.52 -6.57
C VAL A 27 51.55 -10.44 -6.89
N ASP A 28 52.33 -10.73 -7.92
CA ASP A 28 53.33 -9.86 -8.54
C ASP A 28 52.64 -8.65 -9.21
N PHE A 29 52.93 -7.45 -8.72
CA PHE A 29 52.47 -6.20 -9.31
C PHE A 29 53.59 -5.64 -10.19
N GLY A 30 53.48 -5.87 -11.50
CA GLY A 30 54.27 -5.18 -12.51
C GLY A 30 54.08 -3.66 -12.46
N PRO A 31 54.96 -2.89 -13.12
CA PRO A 31 54.98 -1.43 -13.01
C PRO A 31 53.70 -0.80 -13.58
N PRO A 32 53.22 0.33 -13.02
CA PRO A 32 51.98 0.97 -13.45
C PRO A 32 52.12 1.60 -14.84
N GLU A 33 51.17 1.30 -15.73
CA GLU A 33 50.96 2.06 -16.96
C GLU A 33 50.35 3.44 -16.66
N PRO A 34 50.66 4.46 -17.47
CA PRO A 34 50.14 5.82 -17.27
C PRO A 34 48.64 5.89 -17.57
N LEU A 35 47.89 6.49 -16.63
CA LEU A 35 46.47 6.83 -16.76
C LEU A 35 46.31 7.91 -17.84
N ASP A 36 45.86 7.50 -19.03
CA ASP A 36 45.35 8.42 -20.04
C ASP A 36 43.87 8.70 -19.77
N GLY A 37 43.52 9.98 -19.78
CA GLY A 37 42.23 10.49 -19.34
C GLY A 37 41.15 10.32 -20.40
N SER A 38 39.97 9.90 -19.97
CA SER A 38 38.69 10.48 -20.43
C SER A 38 37.56 10.05 -19.50
N VAL A 39 37.14 10.96 -18.63
CA VAL A 39 35.80 10.92 -18.04
C VAL A 39 34.84 11.39 -19.12
N ALA A 40 34.28 10.45 -19.87
CA ALA A 40 33.11 10.70 -20.70
C ALA A 40 31.88 10.65 -19.80
N ASP A 41 31.44 11.84 -19.41
CA ASP A 41 30.17 12.10 -18.72
C ASP A 41 29.03 11.86 -19.71
N ALA A 42 28.66 10.61 -19.91
CA ALA A 42 27.45 10.22 -20.61
C ALA A 42 26.45 9.76 -19.56
N ALA A 43 25.75 10.73 -18.96
CA ALA A 43 24.48 10.47 -18.32
C ALA A 43 23.54 9.90 -19.40
N VAL A 44 23.49 8.57 -19.49
CA VAL A 44 22.46 7.85 -20.23
C VAL A 44 21.17 8.13 -19.47
N SER A 45 20.45 9.17 -19.89
CA SER A 45 19.05 9.30 -19.56
C SER A 45 18.39 7.98 -20.00
N PRO A 46 17.81 7.18 -19.11
CA PRO A 46 17.16 5.96 -19.52
C PRO A 46 16.07 6.37 -20.51
N ASP A 47 16.22 5.92 -21.75
CA ASP A 47 15.19 5.97 -22.77
C ASP A 47 14.07 5.08 -22.26
N LEU A 48 13.18 5.67 -21.46
CA LEU A 48 11.86 5.13 -21.19
C LEU A 48 11.18 5.17 -22.55
N GLY A 49 11.30 4.07 -23.29
CA GLY A 49 10.79 3.90 -24.64
C GLY A 49 9.31 4.29 -24.76
N PRO A 50 8.72 4.15 -25.96
CA PRO A 50 7.39 4.68 -26.26
C PRO A 50 6.41 4.42 -25.12
N ARG A 51 5.95 5.49 -24.44
CA ARG A 51 4.95 5.39 -23.38
C ARG A 51 3.75 4.68 -23.99
N ASP A 52 3.53 3.45 -23.55
CA ASP A 52 2.51 2.57 -24.07
C ASP A 52 1.16 3.30 -23.96
N ALA A 53 0.63 3.77 -25.09
CA ALA A 53 -0.66 4.47 -25.18
C ALA A 53 -1.86 3.50 -24.97
N GLY A 54 -1.62 2.39 -24.27
CA GLY A 54 -2.65 1.45 -23.84
C GLY A 54 -3.55 2.05 -22.78
N SER A 55 -4.65 1.35 -22.49
CA SER A 55 -5.62 1.73 -21.47
C SER A 55 -4.96 2.13 -20.14
N PRO A 56 -5.54 3.10 -19.40
CA PRO A 56 -4.98 3.55 -18.14
C PRO A 56 -4.78 2.36 -17.19
N ALA A 57 -3.77 2.43 -16.32
CA ALA A 57 -3.52 1.37 -15.34
C ALA A 57 -4.69 1.20 -14.35
N ALA A 58 -5.42 2.29 -14.08
CA ALA A 58 -6.61 2.32 -13.25
C ALA A 58 -7.67 3.31 -13.77
N GLU A 59 -8.92 3.03 -13.45
CA GLU A 59 -10.06 3.95 -13.47
C GLU A 59 -10.46 4.24 -12.02
N VAL A 60 -10.34 5.50 -11.61
CA VAL A 60 -10.68 5.97 -10.26
C VAL A 60 -11.88 6.89 -10.36
N ASP A 61 -13.06 6.37 -10.03
CA ASP A 61 -14.32 7.12 -9.93
C ASP A 61 -14.76 7.14 -8.47
N LEU A 62 -13.97 7.80 -7.62
CA LEU A 62 -14.20 7.87 -6.18
C LEU A 62 -14.53 9.29 -5.75
N THR A 63 -15.51 9.39 -4.85
CA THR A 63 -15.83 10.63 -4.13
C THR A 63 -15.45 10.48 -2.67
N PHE A 64 -14.82 11.51 -2.13
CA PHE A 64 -14.36 11.54 -0.74
C PHE A 64 -15.08 12.64 0.06
N GLY A 65 -15.41 12.32 1.30
CA GLY A 65 -16.09 13.20 2.24
C GLY A 65 -15.51 13.13 3.66
N GLY A 66 -16.12 13.89 4.58
CA GLY A 66 -15.63 14.00 5.95
C GLY A 66 -14.36 14.83 6.05
N THR A 67 -13.28 14.23 6.56
CA THR A 67 -12.00 14.91 6.84
C THR A 67 -10.86 14.48 5.92
N CYS A 68 -11.07 13.45 5.08
CA CYS A 68 -10.12 13.07 4.06
C CYS A 68 -10.39 13.81 2.75
N ALA A 69 -9.32 14.13 2.02
CA ALA A 69 -9.42 14.76 0.71
C ALA A 69 -8.31 14.29 -0.23
N PRO A 70 -8.14 12.95 -0.44
CA PRO A 70 -7.19 12.47 -1.43
C PRO A 70 -7.60 12.93 -2.83
N ARG A 71 -6.61 13.19 -3.68
CA ARG A 71 -6.84 13.59 -5.07
C ARG A 71 -6.24 12.55 -6.02
N PHE A 72 -7.00 12.23 -7.05
CA PHE A 72 -6.63 11.26 -8.10
C PHE A 72 -6.63 11.89 -9.50
N ASP A 73 -6.33 13.19 -9.57
CA ASP A 73 -6.24 13.96 -10.81
C ASP A 73 -4.81 14.06 -11.38
N GLY A 74 -3.81 13.55 -10.64
CA GLY A 74 -2.41 13.43 -11.07
C GLY A 74 -2.09 12.10 -11.78
N ASP A 75 -0.79 11.76 -11.80
CA ASP A 75 -0.32 10.50 -12.38
C ASP A 75 -0.69 9.33 -11.45
N VAL A 76 -1.55 8.43 -11.93
CA VAL A 76 -2.00 7.25 -11.18
C VAL A 76 -1.07 6.06 -11.41
N VAL A 77 -0.57 5.49 -10.32
CA VAL A 77 0.30 4.32 -10.28
C VAL A 77 -0.38 3.20 -9.50
N VAL A 78 -0.41 2.01 -10.10
CA VAL A 78 -0.90 0.80 -9.45
C VAL A 78 0.27 -0.07 -9.04
N VAL A 79 0.43 -0.26 -7.73
CA VAL A 79 1.52 -1.02 -7.11
C VAL A 79 0.95 -2.26 -6.43
N ARG A 80 1.65 -3.39 -6.59
CA ARG A 80 1.37 -4.62 -5.84
C ARG A 80 2.30 -4.71 -4.63
N ASN A 81 1.72 -5.08 -3.48
CA ASN A 81 2.44 -5.38 -2.25
C ASN A 81 2.05 -6.76 -1.73
N ALA A 82 2.79 -7.79 -2.16
CA ALA A 82 2.55 -9.21 -1.86
C ALA A 82 1.12 -9.70 -2.16
N GLU A 83 0.17 -9.41 -1.26
CA GLU A 83 -1.25 -9.80 -1.30
C GLU A 83 -2.20 -8.59 -1.43
N SER A 84 -1.67 -7.37 -1.38
CA SER A 84 -2.43 -6.12 -1.48
C SER A 84 -2.15 -5.34 -2.76
N ILE A 85 -3.10 -4.49 -3.16
CA ILE A 85 -2.97 -3.52 -4.24
C ILE A 85 -3.04 -2.11 -3.64
N ALA A 86 -2.09 -1.25 -4.01
CA ALA A 86 -2.11 0.17 -3.72
C ALA A 86 -2.28 0.96 -5.02
N ILE A 87 -3.20 1.91 -5.03
CA ILE A 87 -3.47 2.82 -6.14
C ILE A 87 -3.13 4.20 -5.62
N SER A 88 -2.06 4.78 -6.13
CA SER A 88 -1.53 6.06 -5.67
C SER A 88 -1.58 7.08 -6.80
N ALA A 89 -1.94 8.31 -6.46
CA ALA A 89 -1.84 9.45 -7.35
C ALA A 89 -0.74 10.39 -6.85
N THR A 90 0.10 10.83 -7.78
CA THR A 90 1.18 11.77 -7.49
C THR A 90 1.12 12.98 -8.41
N ASP A 91 1.42 14.15 -7.88
CA ASP A 91 1.63 15.38 -8.63
C ASP A 91 2.89 16.08 -8.12
N GLY A 92 3.74 16.56 -9.02
CA GLY A 92 5.00 17.24 -8.65
C GLY A 92 5.96 16.42 -7.76
N GLY A 93 5.82 15.09 -7.71
CA GLY A 93 6.60 14.20 -6.83
C GLY A 93 6.06 14.06 -5.40
N ALA A 94 4.92 14.67 -5.07
CA ALA A 94 4.21 14.48 -3.82
C ALA A 94 3.10 13.43 -3.97
N LEU A 95 2.76 12.76 -2.86
CA LEU A 95 1.59 11.88 -2.79
C LEU A 95 0.35 12.74 -2.56
N GLU A 96 -0.57 12.72 -3.51
CA GLU A 96 -1.84 13.46 -3.44
C GLU A 96 -2.98 12.59 -2.89
N GLY A 97 -2.87 11.27 -3.04
CA GLY A 97 -3.84 10.33 -2.52
C GLY A 97 -3.42 8.89 -2.80
N SER A 98 -3.80 7.98 -1.92
CA SER A 98 -3.64 6.56 -2.15
C SER A 98 -4.79 5.77 -1.53
N VAL A 99 -5.20 4.72 -2.21
CA VAL A 99 -6.09 3.69 -1.70
C VAL A 99 -5.32 2.38 -1.66
N GLN A 100 -5.23 1.76 -0.49
CA GLN A 100 -4.63 0.45 -0.32
C GLN A 100 -5.68 -0.56 0.11
N LEU A 101 -5.72 -1.68 -0.61
CA LEU A 101 -6.70 -2.73 -0.44
C LEU A 101 -6.01 -4.09 -0.30
N ASP A 102 -6.40 -4.82 0.74
CA ASP A 102 -6.06 -6.22 0.95
C ASP A 102 -7.39 -6.94 1.20
N LEU A 103 -7.93 -7.60 0.18
CA LEU A 103 -9.29 -8.12 0.17
C LEU A 103 -9.29 -9.64 0.05
N ASP A 104 -10.38 -10.29 0.45
CA ASP A 104 -10.53 -11.73 0.30
C ASP A 104 -11.52 -12.07 -0.81
N GLY A 105 -11.00 -12.67 -1.88
CA GLY A 105 -11.81 -13.21 -2.98
C GLY A 105 -12.50 -12.15 -3.85
N ALA A 106 -13.30 -12.66 -4.79
CA ALA A 106 -14.07 -11.88 -5.76
C ALA A 106 -15.51 -12.38 -5.78
N GLY A 107 -16.43 -11.55 -6.27
CA GLY A 107 -17.86 -11.84 -6.32
C GLY A 107 -18.57 -11.72 -4.97
N SER A 108 -17.96 -11.05 -3.99
CA SER A 108 -18.55 -10.84 -2.66
C SER A 108 -19.12 -9.43 -2.50
N THR A 109 -20.03 -9.30 -1.54
CA THR A 109 -20.48 -8.00 -1.04
C THR A 109 -20.42 -8.04 0.48
N GLU A 110 -19.70 -7.10 1.06
CA GLU A 110 -19.24 -7.16 2.43
C GLU A 110 -19.57 -5.87 3.15
N THR A 111 -20.22 -5.99 4.30
CA THR A 111 -20.49 -4.85 5.18
C THR A 111 -19.28 -4.60 6.06
N LEU A 112 -18.72 -3.40 5.99
CA LEU A 112 -17.56 -3.02 6.79
C LEU A 112 -17.96 -2.74 8.23
N SER A 113 -17.10 -3.18 9.13
CA SER A 113 -17.11 -2.87 10.57
C SER A 113 -15.72 -3.18 11.14
N SER A 114 -15.42 -2.67 12.33
CA SER A 114 -14.24 -3.04 13.10
C SER A 114 -14.22 -4.55 13.39
N GLN A 115 -15.38 -5.16 13.65
CA GLN A 115 -15.49 -6.61 13.83
C GLN A 115 -15.15 -7.36 12.54
N HIS A 116 -15.68 -6.91 11.40
CA HIS A 116 -15.36 -7.48 10.09
C HIS A 116 -13.86 -7.47 9.81
N ARG A 117 -13.18 -6.36 10.10
CA ARG A 117 -11.71 -6.22 9.97
C ARG A 117 -10.96 -7.27 10.77
N VAL A 118 -11.39 -7.57 12.00
CA VAL A 118 -10.77 -8.58 12.87
C VAL A 118 -11.03 -9.99 12.36
N ASP A 119 -12.25 -10.27 11.91
CA ASP A 119 -12.66 -11.62 11.50
C ASP A 119 -12.04 -12.05 10.17
N THR A 120 -11.87 -11.11 9.24
CA THR A 120 -11.42 -11.40 7.86
C THR A 120 -9.98 -11.02 7.59
N ALA A 121 -9.37 -10.19 8.44
CA ALA A 121 -8.09 -9.55 8.16
C ALA A 121 -8.02 -8.76 6.84
N GLN A 122 -9.16 -8.36 6.26
CA GLN A 122 -9.18 -7.47 5.09
C GLN A 122 -8.86 -6.02 5.46
N VAL A 123 -8.05 -5.35 4.64
CA VAL A 123 -7.61 -3.97 4.83
C VAL A 123 -8.25 -3.06 3.80
N VAL A 124 -8.79 -1.94 4.28
CA VAL A 124 -9.19 -0.81 3.43
C VAL A 124 -8.58 0.43 4.03
N ASN A 125 -7.62 1.02 3.32
CA ASN A 125 -6.98 2.25 3.74
C ASN A 125 -7.12 3.33 2.68
N VAL A 126 -7.38 4.56 3.14
CA VAL A 126 -7.20 5.80 2.38
C VAL A 126 -6.04 6.55 3.01
N ILE A 127 -5.11 7.01 2.20
CA ILE A 127 -3.84 7.60 2.64
C ILE A 127 -3.61 8.93 1.90
N THR A 128 -3.28 9.95 2.67
CA THR A 128 -2.74 11.24 2.20
C THR A 128 -1.48 11.57 3.02
N ASP A 129 -1.54 12.62 3.82
CA ASP A 129 -0.64 12.94 4.93
C ASP A 129 -0.89 12.09 6.19
N THR A 130 -2.10 11.53 6.32
CA THR A 130 -2.50 10.58 7.36
C THR A 130 -3.23 9.38 6.74
N THR A 131 -3.64 8.43 7.58
CA THR A 131 -4.31 7.20 7.15
C THR A 131 -5.66 7.06 7.83
N TRP A 132 -6.70 6.79 7.03
CA TRP A 132 -7.99 6.31 7.51
C TRP A 132 -8.13 4.82 7.18
N THR A 133 -8.60 4.03 8.14
CA THR A 133 -8.67 2.57 8.03
C THR A 133 -10.04 2.03 8.43
N ASN A 134 -10.36 0.81 8.02
CA ASN A 134 -11.58 0.08 8.40
C ASN A 134 -11.51 -0.50 9.83
N LEU A 135 -10.87 0.20 10.76
CA LEU A 135 -10.77 -0.17 12.17
C LEU A 135 -10.94 1.08 13.04
N ALA A 136 -11.82 0.99 14.04
CA ALA A 136 -12.02 2.08 14.97
C ALA A 136 -10.75 2.41 15.77
N MET A 137 -10.54 3.70 16.04
CA MET A 137 -9.47 4.22 16.89
C MET A 137 -9.47 3.56 18.27
N ASP A 138 -10.65 3.45 18.89
CA ASP A 138 -10.85 2.69 20.13
C ASP A 138 -11.53 1.34 19.84
N SER A 139 -10.85 0.53 19.02
CA SER A 139 -11.34 -0.81 18.65
C SER A 139 -11.60 -1.71 19.86
N GLY A 140 -10.88 -1.54 20.98
CA GLY A 140 -11.11 -2.29 22.21
C GLY A 140 -12.52 -2.09 22.77
N SER A 141 -12.97 -0.83 22.88
CA SER A 141 -14.32 -0.51 23.35
C SER A 141 -15.40 -0.90 22.34
N VAL A 142 -15.12 -0.74 21.04
CA VAL A 142 -16.06 -1.09 19.96
C VAL A 142 -16.30 -2.60 19.92
N LEU A 143 -15.22 -3.39 19.86
CA LEU A 143 -15.29 -4.86 19.83
C LEU A 143 -15.83 -5.43 21.16
N GLY A 144 -15.62 -4.71 22.27
CA GLY A 144 -16.19 -5.04 23.57
C GLY A 144 -17.68 -4.65 23.73
N GLY A 145 -18.25 -3.91 22.77
CA GLY A 145 -19.63 -3.45 22.77
C GLY A 145 -19.91 -2.28 23.73
N SER A 146 -18.88 -1.62 24.26
CA SER A 146 -19.00 -0.46 25.15
C SER A 146 -19.01 0.88 24.41
N ALA A 147 -18.70 0.88 23.11
CA ALA A 147 -18.79 2.04 22.23
C ALA A 147 -19.42 1.64 20.88
N PRO A 148 -20.12 2.57 20.19
CA PRO A 148 -20.60 2.32 18.83
C PRO A 148 -19.43 2.23 17.84
N ASP A 149 -19.57 1.39 16.82
CA ASP A 149 -18.59 1.27 15.73
C ASP A 149 -18.79 2.42 14.72
N PRO A 150 -17.77 3.28 14.51
CA PRO A 150 -17.83 4.32 13.48
C PRO A 150 -17.58 3.79 12.06
N ILE A 151 -17.04 2.57 11.92
CA ILE A 151 -16.77 1.96 10.61
C ILE A 151 -18.06 1.41 10.02
N ALA A 152 -18.35 1.79 8.78
CA ALA A 152 -19.62 1.45 8.13
C ALA A 152 -19.48 1.37 6.61
N GLY A 153 -20.60 1.04 5.96
CA GLY A 153 -20.74 0.96 4.51
C GLY A 153 -20.52 -0.44 3.96
N THR A 154 -20.48 -0.53 2.63
CA THR A 154 -20.39 -1.81 1.92
C THR A 154 -19.36 -1.75 0.81
N LEU A 155 -18.59 -2.83 0.68
CA LEU A 155 -17.77 -3.11 -0.49
C LEU A 155 -18.46 -4.16 -1.35
N THR A 156 -18.54 -3.90 -2.65
CA THR A 156 -18.87 -4.94 -3.64
C THR A 156 -17.62 -5.22 -4.45
N ILE A 157 -17.05 -6.41 -4.28
CA ILE A 157 -15.79 -6.83 -4.88
C ILE A 157 -16.14 -7.67 -6.10
N ALA A 158 -16.07 -7.09 -7.30
CA ALA A 158 -16.37 -7.80 -8.53
C ALA A 158 -15.20 -8.66 -9.01
N ASP A 159 -13.97 -8.16 -8.91
CA ASP A 159 -12.73 -8.89 -9.20
C ASP A 159 -11.62 -8.41 -8.25
N TYR A 160 -10.79 -9.35 -7.78
CA TYR A 160 -9.62 -9.06 -6.96
C TYR A 160 -8.55 -10.11 -7.20
N ARG A 161 -7.51 -9.74 -7.95
CA ARG A 161 -6.37 -10.58 -8.28
C ARG A 161 -5.09 -9.77 -8.07
N PRO A 162 -4.59 -9.70 -6.82
CA PRO A 162 -3.45 -8.86 -6.46
C PRO A 162 -2.18 -9.24 -7.22
N ALA A 163 -2.00 -10.53 -7.57
CA ALA A 163 -0.88 -11.00 -8.37
C ALA A 163 -0.83 -10.38 -9.77
N ASP A 164 -1.99 -10.09 -10.36
CA ASP A 164 -2.14 -9.51 -11.70
C ASP A 164 -2.28 -7.97 -11.67
N GLY A 165 -2.39 -7.38 -10.48
CA GLY A 165 -2.73 -5.97 -10.32
C GLY A 165 -4.15 -5.63 -10.80
N VAL A 166 -5.08 -6.60 -10.73
CA VAL A 166 -6.47 -6.42 -11.15
C VAL A 166 -7.37 -6.27 -9.93
N LEU A 167 -8.20 -5.24 -9.98
CA LEU A 167 -9.18 -4.88 -8.96
C LEU A 167 -10.41 -4.34 -9.67
N ASP A 168 -11.59 -4.67 -9.16
CA ASP A 168 -12.84 -4.00 -9.50
C ASP A 168 -13.72 -4.01 -8.26
N VAL A 169 -13.79 -2.86 -7.58
CA VAL A 169 -14.52 -2.71 -6.32
C VAL A 169 -15.41 -1.47 -6.36
N THR A 170 -16.60 -1.59 -5.77
CA THR A 170 -17.51 -0.47 -5.54
C THR A 170 -17.63 -0.21 -4.03
N PHE A 171 -17.45 1.04 -3.64
CA PHE A 171 -17.66 1.56 -2.29
C PHE A 171 -19.05 2.20 -2.22
N ALA A 172 -19.85 1.78 -1.25
CA ALA A 172 -21.17 2.35 -1.00
C ALA A 172 -21.29 2.79 0.47
N GLY A 173 -21.28 4.10 0.68
CA GLY A 173 -21.34 4.76 1.98
C GLY A 173 -20.25 4.28 2.93
N VAL A 174 -19.05 4.03 2.43
CA VAL A 174 -17.94 3.50 3.24
C VAL A 174 -17.42 4.59 4.16
N VAL A 175 -17.34 4.27 5.45
CA VAL A 175 -16.79 5.17 6.47
C VAL A 175 -15.57 4.51 7.11
N LEU A 176 -14.44 5.20 7.04
CA LEU A 176 -13.16 4.82 7.62
C LEU A 176 -12.79 5.81 8.73
N GLN A 177 -11.96 5.37 9.68
CA GLN A 177 -11.51 6.23 10.79
C GLN A 177 -9.99 6.36 10.83
N ASN A 178 -9.51 7.57 11.10
CA ASN A 178 -8.11 7.83 11.38
C ASN A 178 -7.80 7.39 12.83
N PRO A 179 -6.87 6.44 13.05
CA PRO A 179 -6.57 5.93 14.38
C PRO A 179 -5.79 6.92 15.26
N SER A 180 -5.30 8.03 14.69
CA SER A 180 -4.52 9.03 15.42
C SER A 180 -5.40 10.08 16.12
N ASP A 181 -6.51 10.46 15.49
CA ASP A 181 -7.36 11.57 15.95
C ASP A 181 -8.87 11.27 15.95
N GLY A 182 -9.28 10.10 15.46
CA GLY A 182 -10.68 9.67 15.41
C GLY A 182 -11.50 10.32 14.30
N SER A 183 -10.90 11.14 13.45
CA SER A 183 -11.56 11.77 12.30
C SER A 183 -12.04 10.73 11.27
N LEU A 184 -13.12 11.05 10.56
CA LEU A 184 -13.78 10.13 9.63
C LEU A 184 -13.50 10.50 8.18
N CYS A 185 -13.38 9.47 7.35
CA CYS A 185 -13.28 9.56 5.89
C CYS A 185 -14.44 8.81 5.27
N GLU A 186 -15.22 9.50 4.46
CA GLU A 186 -16.32 8.90 3.71
C GLU A 186 -15.84 8.61 2.28
N VAL A 187 -16.15 7.42 1.77
CA VAL A 187 -15.73 6.95 0.45
C VAL A 187 -16.93 6.34 -0.27
N ASP A 188 -17.17 6.82 -1.48
CA ASP A 188 -18.20 6.32 -2.38
C ASP A 188 -17.66 6.23 -3.80
N GLY A 189 -18.24 5.33 -4.60
CA GLY A 189 -17.93 5.20 -6.02
C GLY A 189 -17.21 3.90 -6.37
N ARG A 190 -16.45 3.89 -7.46
CA ARG A 190 -15.82 2.69 -8.01
C ARG A 190 -14.34 2.88 -8.26
N LEU A 191 -13.59 1.83 -7.97
CA LEU A 191 -12.17 1.72 -8.27
C LEU A 191 -11.90 0.47 -9.09
N ARG A 192 -11.25 0.64 -10.24
CA ARG A 192 -10.87 -0.47 -11.11
C ARG A 192 -9.42 -0.36 -11.54
N THR A 193 -8.69 -1.46 -11.54
CA THR A 193 -7.34 -1.56 -12.08
C THR A 193 -7.27 -2.67 -13.12
N PHE A 194 -6.43 -2.49 -14.13
CA PHE A 194 -6.34 -3.39 -15.28
C PHE A 194 -4.99 -4.10 -15.37
N ARG A 195 -3.94 -3.47 -14.83
CA ARG A 195 -2.56 -3.93 -14.91
C ARG A 195 -1.70 -3.18 -13.90
N LEU A 196 -0.56 -3.78 -13.56
CA LEU A 196 0.49 -3.13 -12.80
C LEU A 196 1.14 -2.01 -13.63
N SER A 197 1.52 -0.93 -12.95
CA SER A 197 2.38 0.12 -13.51
C SER A 197 3.82 -0.18 -13.08
N PHE A 198 4.75 -0.27 -14.04
CA PHE A 198 6.17 -0.49 -13.81
C PHE A 198 6.97 0.74 -14.23
#